data_AF-A0A383E828-F1
#
_entry.id   AF-A0A383E828-F1
#
_cell.length_a   1.000
_cell.length_b   1.000
_cell.length_c   1.000
_cell.angle_alpha   90.00
_cell.angle_beta   90.00
_cell.angle_gamma   90.00
#
_symmetry.space_group_name_H-M   'P 1'
#
loop_
_entity.id
_entity.type
_entity.pdbx_description
1 polymer ?
#
loop_
_entity_poly.entity_id
_entity_poly.type
_entity_poly.pdbx_seq_one_letter_code
_entity_poly.pdbx_strand_id
1 'polypeptide(L)'
;EGDFLGAPYVNSFQVWNDFSIERYARLLPITAADSLLAARQKKPVALVPAHYAPMGLHFYTGQQFPEQFRNMAFVAFRAGKAKNSSHPGYNVSALFSEPDGSNARIGEFVNGFQTGTTERSLWGRPVGLTTDREGSLYIGSDSRTEVILKMTYSVLGGSWEHNLPDVLTAGVTSLSVQAVVQVDRRDADGGDPRLTADLSQLGGPADVPLEIDGDTYRLDTRLDLRGLPAGP
;
A
#
# COMPACT_ATOMS: atom_id res chain seq x y z
N GLU A 1 22.90 -19.92 -8.55
CA GLU A 1 23.21 -19.23 -9.82
C GLU A 1 23.46 -20.28 -10.90
N GLY A 2 23.03 -20.04 -12.15
CA GLY A 2 23.14 -21.03 -13.24
C GLY A 2 21.84 -21.76 -13.61
N ASP A 3 20.74 -21.47 -12.90
CA ASP A 3 19.42 -22.03 -13.23
C ASP A 3 18.90 -21.44 -14.55
N PHE A 4 18.34 -22.29 -15.41
CA PHE A 4 17.63 -21.84 -16.61
C PHE A 4 16.26 -21.31 -16.21
N LEU A 5 15.99 -20.03 -16.47
CA LEU A 5 14.73 -19.37 -16.11
C LEU A 5 13.69 -19.35 -17.24
N GLY A 6 14.05 -19.87 -18.42
CA GLY A 6 13.12 -20.09 -19.52
C GLY A 6 13.45 -19.33 -20.80
N ALA A 7 14.05 -18.16 -20.70
CA ALA A 7 14.40 -17.36 -21.88
C ALA A 7 15.59 -17.99 -22.66
N PRO A 8 15.58 -17.96 -24.01
CA PRO A 8 14.58 -17.33 -24.87
C PRO A 8 13.49 -18.31 -25.37
N TYR A 9 13.38 -19.51 -24.80
CA TYR A 9 12.62 -20.62 -25.40
C TYR A 9 11.22 -20.82 -24.84
N VAL A 10 11.02 -20.54 -23.55
CA VAL A 10 9.77 -20.75 -22.83
C VAL A 10 9.35 -19.46 -22.10
N ASN A 11 8.07 -19.13 -22.12
CA ASN A 11 7.50 -17.88 -21.56
C ASN A 11 6.86 -18.05 -20.18
N SER A 12 6.70 -19.28 -19.73
CA SER A 12 6.17 -19.67 -18.42
C SER A 12 6.94 -20.89 -17.94
N PHE A 13 6.37 -21.70 -17.06
CA PHE A 13 6.98 -22.96 -16.64
C PHE A 13 6.80 -24.04 -17.71
N GLN A 14 7.88 -24.32 -18.45
CA GLN A 14 7.98 -25.33 -19.51
C GLN A 14 6.98 -25.14 -20.66
N VAL A 15 6.41 -23.94 -20.80
CA VAL A 15 5.52 -23.58 -21.91
C VAL A 15 6.36 -22.95 -23.01
N TRP A 16 6.51 -23.64 -24.13
CA TRP A 16 7.25 -23.16 -25.29
C TRP A 16 6.65 -21.89 -25.87
N ASN A 17 7.54 -21.03 -26.35
CA ASN A 17 7.14 -19.92 -27.20
C ASN A 17 6.43 -20.43 -28.45
N ASP A 18 5.47 -19.64 -28.92
CA ASP A 18 4.79 -19.91 -30.19
C ASP A 18 5.73 -19.54 -31.35
N PHE A 19 6.50 -20.51 -31.83
CA PHE A 19 7.43 -20.31 -32.93
C PHE A 19 6.76 -20.08 -34.30
N SER A 20 5.43 -20.11 -34.40
CA SER A 20 4.72 -19.64 -35.59
C SER A 20 4.77 -18.10 -35.73
N ILE A 21 5.03 -17.38 -34.63
CA ILE A 21 5.23 -15.94 -34.65
C ILE A 21 6.59 -15.65 -35.30
N GLU A 22 6.60 -14.91 -36.41
CA GLU A 22 7.79 -14.63 -37.24
C GLU A 22 9.00 -14.12 -36.42
N ARG A 23 8.75 -13.29 -35.41
CA ARG A 23 9.79 -12.77 -34.52
C ARG A 23 10.51 -13.88 -33.73
N TYR A 24 9.83 -14.96 -33.37
CA TYR A 24 10.40 -16.08 -32.62
C TYR A 24 11.00 -17.16 -33.54
N ALA A 25 10.64 -17.20 -34.81
CA ALA A 25 11.20 -18.15 -35.78
C ALA A 25 12.74 -18.04 -35.92
N ARG A 26 13.32 -16.88 -35.59
CA ARG A 26 14.78 -16.66 -35.56
C ARG A 26 15.52 -17.47 -34.48
N LEU A 27 14.80 -18.06 -33.53
CA LEU A 27 15.35 -18.91 -32.47
C LEU A 27 15.51 -20.38 -32.91
N LEU A 28 15.09 -20.72 -34.13
CA LEU A 28 15.22 -22.06 -34.70
C LEU A 28 16.61 -22.27 -35.35
N PRO A 29 17.11 -23.52 -35.41
CA PRO A 29 16.47 -24.76 -34.95
C PRO A 29 16.59 -24.97 -33.44
N ILE A 30 15.53 -25.53 -32.82
CA ILE A 30 15.60 -26.04 -31.44
C ILE A 30 16.36 -27.36 -31.46
N THR A 31 17.45 -27.43 -30.70
CA THR A 31 18.29 -28.62 -30.56
C THR A 31 17.82 -29.50 -29.41
N ALA A 32 18.30 -30.74 -29.35
CA ALA A 32 18.07 -31.62 -28.20
C ALA A 32 18.60 -31.00 -26.88
N ALA A 33 19.69 -30.23 -26.94
CA ALA A 33 20.24 -29.53 -25.79
C ALA A 33 19.27 -28.44 -25.27
N ASP A 34 18.59 -27.72 -26.18
CA ASP A 34 17.61 -26.69 -25.83
C ASP A 34 16.36 -27.30 -25.18
N SER A 35 15.91 -28.46 -25.66
CA SER A 35 14.81 -29.20 -25.03
C SER A 35 15.16 -29.66 -23.61
N LEU A 36 16.40 -30.14 -23.39
CA LEU A 36 16.88 -30.51 -22.05
C LEU A 36 16.99 -29.30 -21.12
N LEU A 37 17.41 -28.14 -21.66
CA LEU A 37 17.42 -26.86 -20.96
C LEU A 37 16.01 -26.46 -20.50
N ALA A 38 15.02 -26.51 -21.40
CA ALA A 38 13.63 -26.23 -21.08
C ALA A 38 13.06 -27.20 -20.02
N ALA A 39 13.36 -28.50 -20.13
CA ALA A 39 12.90 -29.49 -19.17
C ALA A 39 13.47 -29.28 -17.75
N ARG A 40 14.68 -28.73 -17.62
CA ARG A 40 15.29 -28.40 -16.31
C ARG A 40 15.01 -26.98 -15.84
N GLN A 41 14.10 -26.24 -16.49
CA GLN A 41 13.76 -24.89 -16.09
C GLN A 41 13.34 -24.87 -14.62
N LYS A 42 13.87 -23.92 -13.87
CA LYS A 42 13.44 -23.72 -12.49
C LYS A 42 12.03 -23.13 -12.47
N LYS A 43 11.14 -23.75 -11.70
CA LYS A 43 9.78 -23.27 -11.53
C LYS A 43 9.79 -21.91 -10.80
N PRO A 44 9.07 -20.89 -11.30
CA PRO A 44 8.87 -19.67 -10.53
C PRO A 44 8.05 -19.97 -9.27
N VAL A 45 8.36 -19.28 -8.17
CA VAL A 45 7.65 -19.47 -6.89
C VAL A 45 6.18 -19.10 -7.02
N ALA A 46 5.87 -18.03 -7.74
CA ALA A 46 4.51 -17.58 -8.02
C ALA A 46 4.37 -17.08 -9.46
N LEU A 47 3.16 -17.17 -10.00
CA LEU A 47 2.78 -16.59 -11.28
C LEU A 47 1.78 -15.47 -11.04
N VAL A 48 1.84 -14.46 -11.91
CA VAL A 48 0.88 -13.36 -11.96
C VAL A 48 0.24 -13.31 -13.34
N PRO A 49 -0.95 -12.72 -13.48
CA PRO A 49 -1.55 -12.59 -14.80
C PRO A 49 -0.64 -11.83 -15.77
N ALA A 50 -0.73 -12.22 -17.04
CA ALA A 50 0.05 -11.59 -18.09
C ALA A 50 -0.17 -10.08 -18.13
N HIS A 51 0.90 -9.36 -18.48
CA HIS A 51 0.93 -7.90 -18.67
C HIS A 51 0.74 -7.05 -17.40
N TYR A 52 0.97 -7.61 -16.20
CA TYR A 52 0.92 -6.82 -14.95
C TYR A 52 2.11 -5.86 -14.75
N ALA A 53 3.22 -6.09 -15.48
CA ALA A 53 4.43 -5.27 -15.40
C ALA A 53 4.87 -5.01 -13.94
N PRO A 54 5.33 -6.05 -13.21
CA PRO A 54 5.90 -5.86 -11.87
C PRO A 54 7.11 -4.93 -11.95
N MET A 55 7.10 -3.84 -11.19
CA MET A 55 8.15 -2.81 -11.22
C MET A 55 8.86 -2.59 -9.88
N GLY A 56 8.31 -3.14 -8.80
CA GLY A 56 8.93 -3.12 -7.47
C GLY A 56 8.62 -4.40 -6.72
N LEU A 57 9.61 -4.88 -5.96
CA LEU A 57 9.50 -5.98 -5.00
C LEU A 57 10.20 -5.52 -3.72
N HIS A 58 9.52 -5.59 -2.58
CA HIS A 58 10.06 -5.16 -1.30
C HIS A 58 9.68 -6.15 -0.20
N PHE A 59 10.67 -6.73 0.49
CA PHE A 59 10.43 -7.58 1.66
C PHE A 59 10.13 -6.71 2.89
N TYR A 60 8.98 -6.94 3.50
CA TYR A 60 8.52 -6.18 4.66
C TYR A 60 9.00 -6.82 5.96
N THR A 61 9.87 -6.11 6.68
CA THR A 61 10.37 -6.53 8.01
C THR A 61 9.85 -5.64 9.14
N GLY A 62 8.94 -4.71 8.83
CA GLY A 62 8.30 -3.85 9.82
C GLY A 62 7.30 -4.60 10.69
N GLN A 63 6.83 -3.95 11.76
CA GLN A 63 5.84 -4.51 12.67
C GLN A 63 4.52 -3.73 12.70
N GLN A 64 4.40 -2.66 11.91
CA GLN A 64 3.21 -1.81 11.85
C GLN A 64 2.03 -2.54 11.22
N PHE A 65 2.26 -3.33 10.17
CA PHE A 65 1.20 -4.15 9.57
C PHE A 65 0.93 -5.43 10.37
N PRO A 66 -0.28 -6.02 10.24
CA PRO A 66 -0.63 -7.29 10.86
C PRO A 66 0.42 -8.38 10.64
N GLU A 67 0.52 -9.31 11.59
CA GLU A 67 1.57 -10.34 11.62
C GLU A 67 1.70 -11.12 10.31
N GLN A 68 0.60 -11.40 9.62
CA GLN A 68 0.59 -12.10 8.34
C GLN A 68 1.43 -11.42 7.23
N PHE A 69 1.73 -10.12 7.34
CA PHE A 69 2.56 -9.41 6.37
C PHE A 69 4.04 -9.35 6.76
N ARG A 70 4.39 -9.76 7.99
CA ARG A 70 5.77 -9.76 8.47
C ARG A 70 6.58 -10.80 7.70
N ASN A 71 7.75 -10.38 7.22
CA ASN A 71 8.66 -11.15 6.36
C ASN A 71 8.07 -11.55 5.01
N MET A 72 6.93 -10.98 4.61
CA MET A 72 6.34 -11.19 3.30
C MET A 72 6.84 -10.12 2.32
N ALA A 73 6.68 -10.35 1.01
CA ALA A 73 7.07 -9.36 0.01
C ALA A 73 5.86 -8.59 -0.51
N PHE A 74 6.00 -7.29 -0.74
CA PHE A 74 5.06 -6.50 -1.52
C PHE A 74 5.56 -6.36 -2.96
N VAL A 75 4.65 -6.46 -3.92
CA VAL A 75 4.91 -6.34 -5.35
C VAL A 75 4.06 -5.22 -5.94
N ALA A 76 4.68 -4.26 -6.62
CA ALA A 76 3.99 -3.19 -7.32
C ALA A 76 3.77 -3.57 -8.78
N PHE A 77 2.50 -3.67 -9.19
CA PHE A 77 2.11 -3.95 -10.58
C PHE A 77 1.68 -2.66 -11.27
N ARG A 78 2.48 -2.24 -12.25
CA ARG A 78 2.34 -0.94 -12.95
C ARG A 78 1.31 -0.97 -14.09
N ALA A 79 0.86 -2.16 -14.48
CA ALA A 79 -0.02 -2.37 -15.61
C ALA A 79 -1.16 -3.33 -15.26
N GLY A 80 -2.16 -3.38 -16.15
CA GLY A 80 -3.39 -4.14 -15.95
C GLY A 80 -4.36 -3.94 -17.10
N LYS A 81 -5.66 -3.96 -16.76
CA LYS A 81 -6.77 -4.05 -17.71
C LYS A 81 -6.83 -2.92 -18.76
N ALA A 82 -6.40 -1.72 -18.40
CA ALA A 82 -6.43 -0.55 -19.28
C ALA A 82 -5.51 -0.63 -20.51
N LYS A 83 -4.39 -1.38 -20.43
CA LYS A 83 -3.38 -1.35 -21.49
C LYS A 83 -3.34 -2.61 -22.33
N ASN A 84 -3.33 -3.81 -21.73
CA ASN A 84 -3.16 -5.08 -22.47
C ASN A 84 -3.59 -6.35 -21.68
N SER A 85 -4.09 -6.24 -20.44
CA SER A 85 -4.46 -7.42 -19.65
C SER A 85 -5.96 -7.67 -19.68
N SER A 86 -6.37 -8.93 -19.60
CA SER A 86 -7.77 -9.29 -19.29
C SER A 86 -8.07 -9.20 -17.79
N HIS A 87 -7.04 -9.05 -16.93
CA HIS A 87 -7.17 -9.11 -15.48
C HIS A 87 -6.97 -7.73 -14.79
N PRO A 88 -7.53 -7.52 -13.58
CA PRO A 88 -7.37 -6.29 -12.82
C PRO A 88 -5.94 -6.11 -12.28
N GLY A 89 -5.17 -5.18 -12.84
CA GLY A 89 -3.83 -4.82 -12.36
C GLY A 89 -3.81 -3.43 -11.75
N TYR A 90 -2.70 -2.69 -11.87
CA TYR A 90 -2.53 -1.37 -11.24
C TYR A 90 -2.76 -1.44 -9.72
N ASN A 91 -2.03 -2.31 -9.04
CA ASN A 91 -2.19 -2.53 -7.61
C ASN A 91 -0.84 -2.84 -6.97
N VAL A 92 -0.80 -2.82 -5.65
CA VAL A 92 0.26 -3.43 -4.85
C VAL A 92 -0.32 -4.68 -4.21
N SER A 93 0.36 -5.81 -4.36
CA SER A 93 -0.05 -7.10 -3.78
C SER A 93 1.00 -7.60 -2.80
N ALA A 94 0.57 -8.37 -1.81
CA ALA A 94 1.46 -9.16 -0.96
C ALA A 94 1.68 -10.55 -1.58
N LEU A 95 2.94 -10.94 -1.69
CA LEU A 95 3.41 -12.30 -1.96
C LEU A 95 3.71 -12.96 -0.61
N PHE A 96 2.90 -13.95 -0.27
CA PHE A 96 3.11 -14.80 0.89
C PHE A 96 3.80 -16.08 0.44
N SER A 97 4.79 -16.56 1.20
CA SER A 97 5.40 -17.87 1.02
C SER A 97 6.08 -18.34 2.30
N GLU A 98 6.39 -19.62 2.36
CA GLU A 98 7.35 -20.13 3.33
C GLU A 98 8.78 -19.63 3.02
N PRO A 99 9.73 -19.71 3.96
CA PRO A 99 11.12 -19.28 3.73
C PRO A 99 11.83 -19.99 2.57
N ASP A 100 11.42 -21.21 2.25
CA ASP A 100 11.92 -21.98 1.11
C ASP A 100 11.23 -21.63 -0.23
N GLY A 101 10.29 -20.68 -0.21
CA GLY A 101 9.49 -20.26 -1.36
C GLY A 101 8.30 -21.18 -1.67
N SER A 102 8.04 -22.21 -0.87
CA SER A 102 6.87 -23.07 -1.02
C SER A 102 5.57 -22.38 -0.58
N ASN A 103 4.44 -22.97 -0.97
CA ASN A 103 3.09 -22.47 -0.68
C ASN A 103 2.85 -20.99 -1.05
N ALA A 104 3.55 -20.53 -2.09
CA ALA A 104 3.49 -19.14 -2.51
C ALA A 104 2.09 -18.76 -3.00
N ARG A 105 1.55 -17.66 -2.48
CA ARG A 105 0.25 -17.09 -2.86
C ARG A 105 0.36 -15.57 -2.96
N ILE A 106 -0.38 -14.98 -3.89
CA ILE A 106 -0.44 -13.53 -4.08
C ILE A 106 -1.84 -13.05 -3.72
N GLY A 107 -1.91 -12.01 -2.90
CA GLY A 107 -3.17 -11.35 -2.54
C GLY A 107 -3.04 -9.83 -2.65
N GLU A 108 -4.11 -9.16 -3.08
CA GLU A 108 -4.11 -7.70 -3.18
C GLU A 108 -3.93 -7.04 -1.80
N PHE A 109 -3.14 -5.96 -1.75
CA PHE A 109 -2.89 -5.17 -0.54
C PHE A 109 -3.41 -3.73 -0.70
N VAL A 110 -3.01 -3.03 -1.77
CA VAL A 110 -3.57 -1.72 -2.17
C VAL A 110 -4.08 -1.80 -3.59
N ASN A 111 -5.35 -1.50 -3.81
CA ASN A 111 -5.98 -1.42 -5.13
C ASN A 111 -6.63 -0.03 -5.33
N GLY A 112 -7.47 0.13 -6.36
CA GLY A 112 -8.17 1.39 -6.62
C GLY A 112 -7.41 2.40 -7.49
N PHE A 113 -6.17 2.11 -7.90
CA PHE A 113 -5.48 2.94 -8.90
C PHE A 113 -6.18 2.90 -10.27
N GLN A 114 -7.07 1.94 -10.49
CA GLN A 114 -7.99 1.91 -11.62
C GLN A 114 -9.39 1.52 -11.12
N THR A 115 -10.40 2.34 -11.42
CA THR A 115 -11.80 2.09 -11.00
C THR A 115 -12.68 1.50 -12.10
N GLY A 116 -12.19 1.47 -13.34
CA GLY A 116 -12.90 0.94 -14.51
C GLY A 116 -11.99 0.08 -15.39
N THR A 117 -12.34 -0.04 -16.67
CA THR A 117 -11.58 -0.88 -17.62
C THR A 117 -10.71 -0.10 -18.58
N THR A 118 -10.84 1.23 -18.63
CA THR A 118 -10.16 2.08 -19.62
C THR A 118 -9.07 2.93 -18.97
N GLU A 119 -8.14 3.43 -19.80
CA GLU A 119 -7.11 4.36 -19.38
C GLU A 119 -7.66 5.68 -18.78
N ARG A 120 -8.93 6.04 -19.04
CA ARG A 120 -9.58 7.22 -18.42
C ARG A 120 -9.89 7.01 -16.94
N SER A 121 -10.11 5.75 -16.53
CA SER A 121 -10.36 5.38 -15.13
C SER A 121 -9.08 5.13 -14.34
N LEU A 122 -7.91 5.35 -14.96
CA LEU A 122 -6.61 5.15 -14.34
C LEU A 122 -6.19 6.40 -13.56
N TRP A 123 -6.10 6.26 -12.25
CA TRP A 123 -5.67 7.30 -11.33
C TRP A 123 -4.15 7.37 -11.17
N GLY A 124 -3.45 6.23 -11.11
CA GLY A 124 -1.99 6.17 -10.90
C GLY A 124 -1.37 4.85 -11.37
N ARG A 125 -0.03 4.76 -11.35
CA ARG A 125 0.72 3.56 -11.76
C ARG A 125 1.77 3.18 -10.71
N PRO A 126 1.51 2.17 -9.87
CA PRO A 126 2.45 1.74 -8.83
C PRO A 126 3.80 1.30 -9.41
N VAL A 127 4.91 1.75 -8.80
CA VAL A 127 6.28 1.37 -9.20
C VAL A 127 7.19 1.00 -8.05
N GLY A 128 7.68 1.99 -7.30
CA GLY A 128 8.69 1.82 -6.26
C GLY A 128 8.03 1.51 -4.93
N LEU A 129 8.68 0.64 -4.14
CA LEU A 129 8.26 0.25 -2.81
C LEU A 129 9.44 0.39 -1.85
N THR A 130 9.20 0.93 -0.66
CA THR A 130 10.19 0.95 0.44
C THR A 130 9.49 1.12 1.78
N THR A 131 10.21 0.93 2.88
CA THR A 131 9.70 1.14 4.25
C THR A 131 10.58 2.09 5.05
N ASP A 132 9.97 2.87 5.94
CA ASP A 132 10.70 3.64 6.96
C ASP A 132 11.04 2.77 8.20
N ARG A 133 11.66 3.39 9.21
CA ARG A 133 12.06 2.69 10.45
C ARG A 133 10.85 2.34 11.31
N GLU A 134 9.79 3.11 11.18
CA GLU A 134 8.51 2.97 11.87
C GLU A 134 7.65 1.84 11.25
N GLY A 135 8.06 1.31 10.10
CA GLY A 135 7.41 0.19 9.42
C GLY A 135 6.27 0.59 8.50
N SER A 136 6.15 1.87 8.14
CA SER A 136 5.23 2.33 7.11
C SER A 136 5.74 1.98 5.72
N LEU A 137 4.83 1.55 4.83
CA LEU A 137 5.16 1.24 3.43
C LEU A 137 4.92 2.47 2.55
N TYR A 138 5.90 2.81 1.73
CA TYR A 138 5.83 3.88 0.75
C TYR A 138 5.64 3.28 -0.64
N ILE A 139 4.65 3.80 -1.37
CA ILE A 139 4.32 3.37 -2.73
C ILE A 139 4.48 4.57 -3.66
N GLY A 140 5.38 4.48 -4.63
CA GLY A 140 5.52 5.47 -5.69
C GLY A 140 4.53 5.22 -6.84
N SER A 141 3.96 6.30 -7.37
CA SER A 141 3.22 6.32 -8.64
C SER A 141 3.89 7.26 -9.62
N ASP A 142 4.17 6.81 -10.85
CA ASP A 142 5.04 7.51 -11.81
C ASP A 142 4.31 8.15 -13.00
N SER A 143 2.98 8.03 -13.07
CA SER A 143 2.19 8.63 -14.15
C SER A 143 0.71 8.69 -13.78
N ARG A 144 -0.05 9.55 -14.48
CA ARG A 144 -1.41 10.00 -14.16
C ARG A 144 -1.46 10.85 -12.89
N THR A 145 -1.05 10.27 -11.78
CA THR A 145 -0.88 10.95 -10.49
C THR A 145 0.51 10.62 -9.97
N GLU A 146 1.41 11.60 -9.98
CA GLU A 146 2.83 11.44 -9.62
C GLU A 146 3.02 11.76 -8.13
N VAL A 147 2.97 10.73 -7.30
CA VAL A 147 2.95 10.88 -5.83
C VAL A 147 3.69 9.73 -5.15
N ILE A 148 4.09 9.96 -3.90
CA ILE A 148 4.50 8.92 -2.97
C ILE A 148 3.40 8.80 -1.91
N LEU A 149 2.77 7.62 -1.83
CA LEU A 149 1.76 7.30 -0.84
C LEU A 149 2.43 6.66 0.38
N LYS A 150 2.20 7.19 1.59
CA LYS A 150 2.62 6.57 2.85
C LYS A 150 1.46 5.74 3.41
N MET A 151 1.63 4.43 3.43
CA MET A 151 0.68 3.49 4.01
C MET A 151 1.06 3.23 5.46
N THR A 152 0.13 3.55 6.36
CA THR A 152 0.22 3.24 7.77
C THR A 152 -0.91 2.27 8.13
N TYR A 153 -0.75 1.54 9.22
CA TYR A 153 -1.81 0.72 9.77
C TYR A 153 -2.10 1.15 11.18
N SER A 154 -3.39 1.27 11.45
CA SER A 154 -3.94 1.50 12.77
C SER A 154 -5.06 0.49 12.98
N VAL A 155 -5.03 -0.18 14.13
CA VAL A 155 -6.13 -1.02 14.61
C VAL A 155 -7.38 -0.20 14.88
N LEU A 156 -7.21 1.07 15.22
CA LEU A 156 -8.29 2.04 15.40
C LEU A 156 -8.45 2.88 14.13
N GLY A 157 -9.65 2.90 13.57
CA GLY A 157 -10.01 3.73 12.43
C GLY A 157 -11.19 4.62 12.79
N GLY A 158 -11.16 5.86 12.34
CA GLY A 158 -12.25 6.79 12.60
C GLY A 158 -12.15 8.05 11.74
N SER A 159 -13.23 8.80 11.74
CA SER A 159 -13.31 10.15 11.20
C SER A 159 -13.44 11.14 12.35
N TRP A 160 -13.15 12.41 12.09
CA TRP A 160 -13.36 13.45 13.08
C TRP A 160 -13.81 14.75 12.43
N GLU A 161 -14.60 15.50 13.17
CA GLU A 161 -15.04 16.85 12.86
C GLU A 161 -14.65 17.77 14.01
N HIS A 162 -14.31 19.03 13.71
CA HIS A 162 -13.93 20.00 14.72
C HIS A 162 -14.32 21.43 14.34
N ASN A 163 -14.35 22.31 15.34
CA ASN A 163 -14.57 23.74 15.15
C ASN A 163 -13.28 24.58 15.18
N LEU A 164 -12.10 23.93 15.26
CA LEU A 164 -10.82 24.66 15.29
C LEU A 164 -10.68 25.56 14.05
N PRO A 165 -10.33 26.85 14.24
CA PRO A 165 -10.12 27.76 13.14
C PRO A 165 -8.77 27.51 12.46
N ASP A 166 -8.71 27.69 11.14
CA ASP A 166 -7.46 27.63 10.38
C ASP A 166 -6.50 28.79 10.74
N VAL A 167 -7.06 29.93 11.20
CA VAL A 167 -6.32 31.14 11.56
C VAL A 167 -6.88 31.73 12.85
N LEU A 168 -5.99 32.05 13.79
CA LEU A 168 -6.32 32.82 15.00
C LEU A 168 -5.92 34.28 14.80
N THR A 169 -6.88 35.19 14.90
CA THR A 169 -6.62 36.63 14.84
C THR A 169 -5.98 37.11 16.14
N ALA A 170 -5.05 38.06 16.04
CA ALA A 170 -4.48 38.73 17.21
C ALA A 170 -5.59 39.35 18.08
N GLY A 171 -5.49 39.17 19.41
CA GLY A 171 -6.45 39.70 20.38
C GLY A 171 -7.54 38.72 20.82
N VAL A 172 -7.63 37.52 20.24
CA VAL A 172 -8.47 36.44 20.79
C VAL A 172 -7.87 35.98 22.12
N THR A 173 -8.65 36.12 23.20
CA THR A 173 -8.20 35.79 24.58
C THR A 173 -8.67 34.41 25.03
N SER A 174 -9.61 33.79 24.32
CA SER A 174 -10.06 32.43 24.61
C SER A 174 -10.61 31.77 23.36
N LEU A 175 -10.46 30.44 23.27
CA LEU A 175 -10.99 29.63 22.17
C LEU A 175 -11.83 28.48 22.73
N SER A 176 -13.07 28.36 22.28
CA SER A 176 -13.88 27.16 22.52
C SER A 176 -13.53 26.10 21.48
N VAL A 177 -13.04 24.96 21.94
CA VAL A 177 -12.64 23.83 21.11
C VAL A 177 -13.66 22.71 21.28
N GLN A 178 -14.32 22.39 20.18
CA GLN A 178 -15.24 21.27 20.06
C GLN A 178 -14.74 20.33 18.97
N ALA A 179 -14.68 19.05 19.29
CA ALA A 179 -14.37 18.01 18.33
C ALA A 179 -15.23 16.77 18.59
N VAL A 180 -15.57 16.08 17.51
CA VAL A 180 -16.30 14.82 17.53
C VAL A 180 -15.49 13.82 16.74
N VAL A 181 -15.09 12.71 17.36
CA VAL A 181 -14.40 11.60 16.71
C VAL A 181 -15.37 10.43 16.64
N GLN A 182 -15.67 9.98 15.44
CA GLN A 182 -16.42 8.75 15.20
C GLN A 182 -15.43 7.61 15.05
N VAL A 183 -15.51 6.60 15.92
CA VAL A 183 -14.70 5.39 15.78
C VAL A 183 -15.44 4.40 14.88
N ASP A 184 -14.95 4.24 13.66
CA ASP A 184 -15.52 3.36 12.64
C ASP A 184 -14.98 1.93 12.74
N ARG A 185 -13.79 1.76 13.31
CA ARG A 185 -13.11 0.46 13.46
C ARG A 185 -12.41 0.38 14.80
N ARG A 186 -12.68 -0.73 15.50
CA ARG A 186 -12.07 -1.08 16.78
C ARG A 186 -11.19 -2.30 16.63
N ASP A 187 -10.27 -2.45 17.57
CA ASP A 187 -9.58 -3.72 17.77
C ASP A 187 -10.60 -4.76 18.25
N ALA A 188 -10.64 -5.93 17.62
CA ALA A 188 -11.63 -6.98 17.92
C ALA A 188 -11.41 -7.58 19.32
N ASP A 189 -10.15 -7.61 19.76
CA ASP A 189 -9.76 -8.12 21.07
C ASP A 189 -9.53 -6.99 22.09
N GLY A 190 -9.68 -5.73 21.67
CA GLY A 190 -9.48 -4.54 22.48
C GLY A 190 -10.78 -4.04 23.13
N GLY A 191 -10.64 -3.43 24.32
CA GLY A 191 -11.72 -2.66 24.93
C GLY A 191 -11.97 -1.32 24.23
N ASP A 192 -12.87 -0.51 24.79
CA ASP A 192 -13.12 0.86 24.32
C ASP A 192 -11.81 1.66 24.30
N PRO A 193 -11.43 2.29 23.17
CA PRO A 193 -10.20 3.05 23.10
C PRO A 193 -10.27 4.31 23.97
N ARG A 194 -9.17 4.65 24.63
CA ARG A 194 -9.01 5.96 25.28
C ARG A 194 -8.58 6.98 24.22
N LEU A 195 -9.43 7.96 23.92
CA LEU A 195 -9.09 9.07 23.04
C LEU A 195 -8.74 10.32 23.85
N THR A 196 -7.63 10.95 23.48
CA THR A 196 -7.19 12.21 24.08
C THR A 196 -6.78 13.21 23.00
N ALA A 197 -6.95 14.51 23.28
CA ALA A 197 -6.53 15.59 22.41
C ALA A 197 -5.25 16.25 22.92
N ASP A 198 -4.30 16.45 22.00
CA ASP A 198 -3.10 17.27 22.24
C ASP A 198 -3.35 18.69 21.75
N LEU A 199 -3.56 19.62 22.68
CA LEU A 199 -3.80 21.03 22.42
C LEU A 199 -2.53 21.89 22.65
N SER A 200 -1.35 21.26 22.79
CA SER A 200 -0.09 21.96 23.11
C SER A 200 0.28 23.02 22.08
N GLN A 201 0.00 22.78 20.79
CA GLN A 201 0.23 23.78 19.74
C GLN A 201 -0.68 25.02 19.85
N LEU A 202 -1.79 24.91 20.59
CA LEU A 202 -2.71 26.01 20.88
C LEU A 202 -2.47 26.63 22.27
N GLY A 203 -1.38 26.26 22.96
CA GLY A 203 -1.11 26.69 24.32
C GLY A 203 -1.88 25.92 25.40
N GLY A 204 -2.55 24.84 25.02
CA GLY A 204 -3.35 24.01 25.91
C GLY A 204 -2.60 22.77 26.44
N PRO A 205 -3.30 21.94 27.24
CA PRO A 205 -2.79 20.65 27.70
C PRO A 205 -2.66 19.62 26.56
N ALA A 206 -1.70 18.70 26.69
CA ALA A 206 -1.37 17.70 25.67
C ALA A 206 -2.16 16.38 25.78
N ASP A 207 -2.94 16.18 26.85
CA ASP A 207 -3.63 14.92 27.14
C ASP A 207 -5.05 15.16 27.68
N VAL A 208 -5.89 15.84 26.89
CA VAL A 208 -7.29 16.11 27.28
C VAL A 208 -8.17 14.92 26.92
N PRO A 209 -8.76 14.20 27.89
CA PRO A 209 -9.62 13.07 27.58
C PRO A 209 -10.90 13.53 26.86
N LEU A 210 -11.31 12.78 25.84
CA LEU A 210 -12.62 12.95 25.21
C LEU A 210 -13.67 12.16 25.99
N GLU A 211 -14.88 12.71 26.09
CA GLU A 211 -16.04 12.06 26.69
C GLU A 211 -16.61 11.02 25.72
N ILE A 212 -16.95 9.84 26.24
CA ILE A 212 -17.43 8.71 25.45
C ILE A 212 -18.96 8.74 25.39
N ASP A 213 -19.51 8.67 24.19
CA ASP A 213 -20.95 8.57 23.90
C ASP A 213 -21.17 7.49 22.81
N GLY A 214 -21.22 6.23 23.23
CA GLY A 214 -21.34 5.08 22.32
C GLY A 214 -20.08 4.87 21.47
N ASP A 215 -20.20 5.03 20.15
CA ASP A 215 -19.08 4.97 19.19
C ASP A 215 -18.43 6.34 18.92
N THR A 216 -18.93 7.37 19.60
CA THR A 216 -18.53 8.77 19.41
C THR A 216 -17.75 9.27 20.61
N TYR A 217 -16.67 10.01 20.37
CA TYR A 217 -15.85 10.63 21.39
C TYR A 217 -15.91 12.14 21.20
N ARG A 218 -16.23 12.88 22.26
CA ARG A 218 -16.49 14.33 22.19
C ARG A 218 -15.48 15.09 23.04
N LEU A 219 -14.92 16.13 22.45
CA LEU A 219 -14.18 17.17 23.16
C LEU A 219 -15.08 18.40 23.22
N ASP A 220 -15.30 18.94 24.42
CA ASP A 220 -15.77 20.31 24.61
C ASP A 220 -14.90 20.96 25.68
N THR A 221 -14.05 21.89 25.27
CA THR A 221 -13.14 22.57 26.19
C THR A 221 -12.94 24.03 25.80
N ARG A 222 -12.44 24.83 26.74
CA ARG A 222 -12.11 26.23 26.52
C ARG A 222 -10.64 26.47 26.84
N LEU A 223 -9.89 26.92 25.85
CA LEU A 223 -8.51 27.34 26.00
C LEU A 223 -8.45 28.81 26.39
N ASP A 224 -7.59 29.13 27.35
CA ASP A 224 -7.17 30.49 27.66
C ASP A 224 -5.94 30.81 26.80
N LEU A 225 -6.08 31.81 25.93
CA LEU A 225 -5.03 32.20 24.98
C LEU A 225 -4.24 33.42 25.47
N ARG A 226 -4.54 33.93 26.67
CA ARG A 226 -3.82 35.08 27.24
C ARG A 226 -2.35 34.71 27.46
N GLY A 227 -1.46 35.49 26.85
CA GLY A 227 -0.01 35.33 27.00
C GLY A 227 0.66 34.40 25.99
N LEU A 228 -0.08 33.91 24.98
CA LEU A 228 0.57 33.22 23.86
C LEU A 228 1.41 34.21 23.04
N PRO A 229 2.61 33.83 22.61
CA PRO A 229 3.44 34.67 21.75
C PRO A 229 2.66 34.97 20.47
N ALA A 230 2.61 36.24 20.08
CA ALA A 230 2.16 36.59 18.74
C ALA A 230 3.06 35.83 17.75
N GLY A 231 2.45 35.16 16.77
CA GLY A 231 3.20 34.50 15.70
C GLY A 231 4.16 35.48 15.00
N PRO A 232 5.16 34.96 14.27
CA PRO A 232 6.10 35.79 13.52
C PRO A 232 5.41 36.71 12.49
#